data_AF-A0A2V8JWT2-F1
#
_entry.id   AF-A0A2V8JWT2-F1
#
_cell.length_a   1.000
_cell.length_b   1.000
_cell.length_c   1.000
_cell.angle_alpha   90.00
_cell.angle_beta   90.00
_cell.angle_gamma   90.00
#
_symmetry.space_group_name_H-M   'P 1'
#
loop_
_entity.id
_entity.type
_entity.pdbx_description
1 polymer ?
#
loop_
_entity_poly.entity_id
_entity_poly.type
_entity_poly.pdbx_seq_one_letter_code
_entity_poly.pdbx_strand_id
1 'polypeptide(L)'
;MKVTVVLRNEHENVKSLFDKYKKPDTRRTNGKKELFDDIRREIMVHSQIEREIFYSALTSTSSTTAASLVAAAIEDHCAIEKLLQELNGVNLSDRSFETKMAR
;
A
#
# COMPACT_ATOMS: atom_id res chain seq x y z
N MET A 1 23.39 5.23 -0.07
CA MET A 1 22.21 4.34 -0.23
C MET A 1 21.26 5.01 -1.21
N LYS A 2 20.74 4.30 -2.23
CA LYS A 2 19.86 4.90 -3.25
C LYS A 2 18.40 4.79 -2.78
N VAL A 3 17.61 5.86 -2.86
CA VAL A 3 16.18 5.86 -2.48
C VAL A 3 15.40 4.77 -3.20
N THR A 4 15.70 4.53 -4.48
CA THR A 4 15.08 3.49 -5.29
C THR A 4 15.32 2.06 -4.78
N VAL A 5 16.42 1.82 -4.06
CA VAL A 5 16.68 0.52 -3.43
C VAL A 5 15.81 0.35 -2.18
N VAL A 6 15.57 1.43 -1.44
CA VAL A 6 14.70 1.43 -0.25
C VAL A 6 13.26 1.13 -0.67
N LEU A 7 12.73 1.90 -1.62
CA LEU A 7 11.36 1.74 -2.12
C LEU A 7 11.12 0.35 -2.68
N ARG A 8 12.08 -0.21 -3.42
CA ARG A 8 11.99 -1.59 -3.92
C ARG A 8 11.92 -2.61 -2.78
N ASN A 9 12.70 -2.43 -1.72
CA ASN A 9 12.66 -3.35 -0.59
C ASN A 9 11.32 -3.23 0.17
N GLU A 10 10.76 -2.03 0.28
CA GLU A 10 9.42 -1.81 0.83
C GLU A 10 8.34 -2.50 -0.02
N HIS A 11 8.43 -2.42 -1.36
CA HIS A 11 7.52 -3.14 -2.26
C HIS A 11 7.57 -4.66 -2.05
N GLU A 12 8.75 -5.24 -1.89
CA GLU A 12 8.88 -6.68 -1.60
C GLU A 12 8.31 -7.05 -0.22
N ASN A 13 8.44 -6.17 0.77
CA ASN A 13 7.83 -6.37 2.09
C ASN A 13 6.29 -6.37 2.01
N VAL A 14 5.71 -5.35 1.35
CA VAL A 14 4.26 -5.25 1.14
C VAL A 14 3.75 -6.49 0.40
N LYS A 15 4.43 -6.90 -0.67
CA LYS A 15 4.08 -8.12 -1.42
C LYS A 15 4.11 -9.38 -0.56
N SER A 16 5.15 -9.55 0.26
CA SER A 16 5.26 -10.66 1.21
C SER A 16 4.11 -10.69 2.22
N LEU A 17 3.64 -9.52 2.69
CA LEU A 17 2.48 -9.44 3.57
C LEU A 17 1.18 -9.86 2.88
N PHE A 18 0.95 -9.43 1.63
CA PHE A 18 -0.19 -9.90 0.83
C PHE A 18 -0.13 -11.41 0.54
N ASP A 19 1.06 -11.95 0.28
CA ASP A 19 1.25 -13.38 0.06
C ASP A 19 0.93 -14.18 1.32
N LYS A 20 1.32 -13.68 2.50
CA LYS A 20 0.91 -14.25 3.79
C LYS A 20 -0.61 -14.16 3.99
N TYR A 21 -1.23 -13.09 3.53
CA TYR A 21 -2.67 -12.86 3.69
C TYR A 21 -3.48 -13.86 2.88
N LYS A 22 -3.02 -14.20 1.67
CA LYS A 22 -3.66 -15.17 0.78
C LYS A 22 -3.52 -16.63 1.23
N LYS A 23 -2.67 -16.95 2.22
CA LYS A 23 -2.47 -18.34 2.65
C LYS A 23 -3.72 -18.93 3.34
N PRO A 24 -3.99 -20.24 3.19
CA PRO A 24 -5.16 -20.86 3.79
C PRO A 24 -5.14 -20.91 5.33
N ASP A 25 -3.95 -20.88 5.93
CA ASP A 25 -3.73 -21.08 7.38
C ASP A 25 -3.93 -19.78 8.19
N THR A 26 -3.89 -18.63 7.53
CA THR A 26 -4.20 -17.31 8.11
C THR A 26 -5.69 -17.12 8.37
N ARG A 27 -6.53 -18.16 8.25
CA ARG A 27 -8.00 -18.11 8.48
C ARG A 27 -8.45 -17.91 9.93
N ARG A 28 -7.54 -17.93 10.91
CA ARG A 28 -7.88 -17.53 12.28
C ARG A 28 -8.07 -16.00 12.33
N THR A 29 -9.23 -15.55 12.80
CA THR A 29 -9.66 -14.13 12.81
C THR A 29 -8.63 -13.16 13.40
N ASN A 30 -7.87 -13.56 14.42
CA ASN A 30 -6.84 -12.70 15.01
C ASN A 30 -5.65 -12.47 14.06
N GLY A 31 -5.17 -13.51 13.39
CA GLY A 31 -4.04 -13.40 12.45
C GLY A 31 -4.38 -12.63 11.18
N LYS A 32 -5.67 -12.64 10.76
CA LYS A 32 -6.12 -11.78 9.63
C LYS A 32 -6.07 -10.31 9.96
N LYS A 33 -6.51 -9.94 11.18
CA LYS A 33 -6.56 -8.55 11.60
C LYS A 33 -5.16 -7.97 11.71
N GLU A 34 -4.27 -8.66 12.39
CA GLU A 34 -2.87 -8.26 12.56
C GLU A 34 -2.19 -8.05 11.21
N LEU A 35 -2.39 -8.99 10.28
CA LEU A 35 -1.80 -8.90 8.97
C LEU A 35 -2.39 -7.77 8.12
N PHE A 36 -3.69 -7.52 8.22
CA PHE A 36 -4.32 -6.36 7.60
C PHE A 36 -3.78 -5.04 8.18
N ASP A 37 -3.64 -4.95 9.51
CA ASP A 37 -3.08 -3.78 10.18
C ASP A 37 -1.63 -3.53 9.77
N ASP A 38 -0.84 -4.58 9.59
CA ASP A 38 0.53 -4.51 9.06
C ASP A 38 0.55 -4.03 7.61
N ILE A 39 -0.26 -4.63 6.72
CA ILE A 39 -0.38 -4.20 5.31
C ILE A 39 -0.76 -2.72 5.24
N ARG A 40 -1.77 -2.32 6.01
CA ARG A 40 -2.24 -0.93 6.07
C ARG A 40 -1.13 0.01 6.52
N ARG A 41 -0.40 -0.34 7.59
CA ARG A 41 0.71 0.47 8.10
C ARG A 41 1.80 0.64 7.05
N GLU A 42 2.27 -0.46 6.45
CA GLU A 42 3.36 -0.43 5.48
C GLU A 42 3.00 0.40 4.25
N ILE A 43 1.78 0.27 3.72
CA ILE A 43 1.32 1.08 2.59
C ILE A 43 1.27 2.57 2.94
N MET A 44 0.73 2.93 4.11
CA MET A 44 0.66 4.34 4.55
C MET A 44 2.04 4.98 4.73
N VAL A 45 2.99 4.23 5.29
CA VAL A 45 4.38 4.71 5.48
C VAL A 45 5.07 4.84 4.13
N HIS A 46 4.95 3.82 3.28
CA HIS A 46 5.54 3.82 1.94
C HIS A 46 5.03 4.98 1.09
N SER A 47 3.70 5.19 1.02
CA SER A 47 3.11 6.28 0.24
C SER A 47 3.53 7.66 0.75
N GLN A 48 3.73 7.81 2.07
CA GLN A 48 4.22 9.04 2.67
C GLN A 48 5.68 9.31 2.26
N ILE A 49 6.55 8.30 2.35
CA ILE A 49 7.97 8.42 1.96
C ILE A 49 8.09 8.77 0.47
N GLU A 50 7.31 8.11 -0.39
CA GLU A 50 7.31 8.42 -1.82
C GLU A 50 6.87 9.87 -2.08
N ARG A 51 5.83 10.36 -1.42
CA ARG A 51 5.37 11.75 -1.56
C ARG A 51 6.39 12.78 -1.08
N GLU A 52 6.93 12.58 0.12
CA GLU A 52 7.81 13.55 0.77
C GLU A 52 9.20 13.62 0.14
N ILE A 53 9.73 12.48 -0.32
CA ILE A 53 11.11 12.38 -0.80
C ILE A 53 11.17 12.19 -2.30
N PHE A 54 10.54 11.14 -2.82
CA PHE A 54 10.75 10.71 -4.20
C PHE A 54 10.00 11.61 -5.19
N TYR A 55 8.71 11.84 -4.98
CA TYR A 55 7.86 12.67 -5.83
C TYR A 55 8.28 14.13 -5.73
N SER A 56 8.64 14.63 -4.54
CA SER A 56 9.20 15.98 -4.38
C SER A 56 10.44 16.21 -5.25
N ALA A 57 11.35 15.24 -5.30
CA ALA A 57 12.54 15.31 -6.16
C ALA A 57 12.17 15.26 -7.65
N LEU A 58 11.18 14.46 -8.03
CA LEU A 58 10.74 14.32 -9.43
C LEU A 58 10.00 15.57 -9.94
N THR A 59 9.13 16.18 -9.14
CA THR A 59 8.39 17.40 -9.50
C THR A 59 9.26 18.65 -9.49
N SER A 60 10.41 18.61 -8.80
CA SER A 60 11.44 19.65 -8.87
C SER A 60 12.20 19.67 -10.20
N THR A 61 12.00 18.65 -11.05
CA THR A 61 12.58 18.61 -12.40
C THR A 61 11.66 19.31 -13.41
N SER A 62 12.23 19.82 -14.51
CA SER A 62 11.45 20.40 -15.61
C SER A 62 10.77 19.36 -16.52
N SER A 63 10.71 18.09 -16.10
CA SER A 63 10.14 17.00 -16.88
C SER A 63 8.61 16.94 -16.74
N THR A 64 7.91 17.23 -17.83
CA THR A 64 6.46 17.12 -17.90
C THR A 64 5.99 15.66 -17.75
N THR A 65 6.77 14.71 -18.27
CA THR A 65 6.50 13.27 -18.09
C THR A 65 6.57 12.88 -16.61
N ALA A 66 7.58 13.36 -15.88
CA ALA A 66 7.69 13.08 -14.45
C ALA A 66 6.52 13.66 -13.67
N ALA A 67 6.11 14.90 -13.97
CA ALA A 67 4.96 15.54 -13.33
C ALA A 67 3.66 14.76 -13.57
N SER A 68 3.39 14.32 -14.81
CA SER A 68 2.19 13.52 -15.12
C SER A 68 2.19 12.16 -14.43
N LEU A 69 3.33 11.47 -14.37
CA LEU A 69 3.44 10.18 -13.68
C LEU A 69 3.26 10.32 -12.17
N VAL A 70 3.82 11.37 -11.55
CA VAL A 70 3.63 11.65 -10.13
C VAL A 70 2.16 11.97 -9.82
N ALA A 71 1.47 12.74 -10.67
CA ALA A 71 0.05 13.03 -10.49
C ALA A 71 -0.79 11.74 -10.50
N ALA A 72 -0.57 10.86 -11.47
CA ALA A 72 -1.25 9.56 -11.54
C ALA A 72 -0.95 8.69 -10.30
N ALA A 73 0.32 8.63 -9.88
CA ALA A 73 0.71 7.85 -8.70
C ALA A 73 0.06 8.37 -7.39
N ILE A 74 -0.10 9.68 -7.25
CA ILE A 74 -0.82 10.27 -6.11
C ILE A 74 -2.31 9.89 -6.13
N GLU A 75 -2.95 9.85 -7.30
CA GLU A 75 -4.35 9.41 -7.44
C GLU A 75 -4.50 7.92 -7.05
N ASP A 76 -3.60 7.07 -7.54
CA ASP A 76 -3.59 5.64 -7.22
C ASP A 76 -3.38 5.40 -5.72
N HIS A 77 -2.43 6.12 -5.09
CA HIS A 77 -2.22 6.06 -3.65
C HIS A 77 -3.46 6.50 -2.86
N CYS A 78 -4.09 7.63 -3.23
CA CYS A 78 -5.32 8.08 -2.58
C CYS A 78 -6.43 7.02 -2.67
N ALA A 79 -6.56 6.35 -3.81
CA ALA A 79 -7.56 5.30 -4.01
C ALA A 79 -7.30 4.08 -3.12
N ILE A 80 -6.04 3.65 -3.02
CA ILE A 80 -5.63 2.51 -2.16
C ILE A 80 -5.81 2.87 -0.67
N GLU A 81 -5.34 4.04 -0.24
CA GLU A 81 -5.46 4.49 1.16
C GLU A 81 -6.93 4.57 1.59
N LYS A 82 -7.80 5.11 0.72
CA LYS A 82 -9.24 5.14 0.96
C LYS A 82 -9.83 3.73 1.07
N LEU A 83 -9.45 2.81 0.20
CA LEU A 83 -9.90 1.41 0.25
C LEU A 83 -9.49 0.75 1.58
N LEU A 84 -8.27 0.96 2.04
CA LEU A 84 -7.77 0.45 3.31
C LEU A 84 -8.52 1.07 4.50
N GLN A 85 -8.85 2.36 4.43
CA GLN A 85 -9.61 3.04 5.48
C GLN A 85 -11.06 2.54 5.56
N GLU A 86 -11.70 2.29 4.41
CA GLU A 86 -13.01 1.64 4.35
C GLU A 86 -12.95 0.24 4.98
N LEU A 87 -11.92 -0.55 4.66
CA LEU A 87 -11.76 -1.91 5.16
C LEU A 87 -11.53 -1.98 6.67
N ASN A 88 -10.87 -0.98 7.25
CA ASN A 88 -10.63 -0.91 8.70
C ASN A 88 -11.93 -0.82 9.52
N GLY A 89 -13.02 -0.31 8.92
CA GLY A 89 -14.34 -0.22 9.55
C GLY A 89 -15.26 -1.43 9.30
N VAL A 90 -14.86 -2.37 8.43
CA VAL A 90 -15.67 -3.52 8.02
C VAL A 90 -15.35 -4.75 8.88
N ASN A 91 -16.35 -5.59 9.14
CA ASN A 91 -16.14 -6.86 9.84
C ASN A 91 -15.27 -7.79 8.99
N LEU A 92 -14.19 -8.32 9.56
CA LEU A 92 -13.25 -9.25 8.91
C LEU A 92 -13.91 -10.55 8.40
N SER A 93 -15.09 -10.88 8.91
CA SER A 93 -15.87 -12.05 8.45
C SER A 93 -16.80 -11.73 7.26
N ASP A 94 -16.88 -10.47 6.83
CA ASP A 94 -17.69 -10.07 5.69
C ASP A 94 -17.03 -10.52 4.37
N ARG A 95 -17.83 -11.12 3.49
CA ARG A 95 -17.40 -11.50 2.13
C ARG A 95 -16.88 -10.29 1.33
N SER A 96 -17.41 -9.10 1.61
CA SER A 96 -16.96 -7.84 1.01
C SER A 96 -15.51 -7.52 1.38
N PHE A 97 -15.09 -7.80 2.63
CA PHE A 97 -13.72 -7.59 3.10
C PHE A 97 -12.73 -8.46 2.31
N GLU A 98 -13.00 -9.76 2.22
CA GLU A 98 -12.15 -10.70 1.47
C GLU A 98 -12.08 -10.38 -0.02
N THR A 99 -13.20 -9.93 -0.61
CA THR A 99 -13.25 -9.58 -2.03
C THR A 99 -12.36 -8.37 -2.34
N LYS A 100 -12.37 -7.36 -1.46
CA LYS A 100 -11.54 -6.16 -1.58
C LYS A 100 -10.06 -6.43 -1.31
N MET A 101 -9.73 -7.32 -0.37
CA MET A 101 -8.34 -7.73 -0.07
C MET A 101 -7.73 -8.68 -1.12
N ALA A 102 -8.55 -9.37 -1.91
CA ALA A 102 -8.11 -10.27 -2.97
C ALA A 102 -7.91 -9.59 -4.34
N ARG A 103 -8.38 -8.35 -4.48
CA ARG A 103 -8.27 -7.54 -5.70
C ARG A 103 -6.92 -6.83 -5.77
#